data_AF-A8SFI6-F1
#
_entry.id   AF-A8SFI6-F1
#
_cell.length_a   1.000
_cell.length_b   1.000
_cell.length_c   1.000
_cell.angle_alpha   90.00
_cell.angle_beta   90.00
_cell.angle_gamma   90.00
#
_symmetry.space_group_name_H-M   'P 1'
#
loop_
_entity.id
_entity.type
_entity.pdbx_description
1 polymer ?
#
loop_
_entity_poly.entity_id
_entity_poly.type
_entity_poly.pdbx_seq_one_letter_code
_entity_poly.pdbx_strand_id
1 'polypeptide(L)'
;MTKRKETAVKYRNTSGRYALLDELRGLDLVSMMLYHGCWDLVNLFGIQADWYYGLPGHLWQQSICWVFILLSGFCVQLGHHTLRRGAQVFGAGALVTAVTLLFMPEDRVIFGVLTLLGSAMLLTGLLEKPLRRIPPAAGFAISAVLFALTRNVSAGYLGFGSLRLWLPQTLYANYVTAYVGFYPLWFYSTDYFALLPWLFLF
;
A
#
# COMPACT_ATOMS: atom_id res chain seq x y z
N MET A 1 -34.75 -6.45 31.17
CA MET A 1 -34.43 -6.10 29.77
C MET A 1 -33.41 -7.13 29.28
N THR A 2 -33.85 -8.06 28.44
CA THR A 2 -33.30 -9.43 28.37
C THR A 2 -32.11 -9.57 27.41
N LYS A 3 -31.17 -10.45 27.78
CA LYS A 3 -29.94 -10.89 27.06
C LYS A 3 -30.07 -11.00 25.53
N ARG A 4 -31.29 -11.30 25.03
CA ARG A 4 -31.67 -11.39 23.61
C ARG A 4 -31.63 -10.05 22.86
N LYS A 5 -31.99 -8.93 23.50
CA LYS A 5 -31.84 -7.59 22.93
C LYS A 5 -30.37 -7.18 22.82
N GLU A 6 -29.55 -7.51 23.80
CA GLU A 6 -28.09 -7.29 23.74
C GLU A 6 -27.42 -8.11 22.63
N THR A 7 -27.80 -9.37 22.45
CA THR A 7 -27.27 -10.20 21.35
C THR A 7 -27.72 -9.67 19.99
N ALA A 8 -28.99 -9.28 19.84
CA ALA A 8 -29.50 -8.72 18.60
C ALA A 8 -28.84 -7.38 18.24
N VAL A 9 -28.62 -6.49 19.21
CA VAL A 9 -27.89 -5.22 19.02
C VAL A 9 -26.44 -5.48 18.63
N LYS A 10 -25.76 -6.44 19.28
CA LYS A 10 -24.37 -6.80 18.98
C LYS A 10 -24.20 -7.40 17.57
N TYR A 11 -25.13 -8.25 17.13
CA TYR A 11 -25.14 -8.80 15.77
C TYR A 11 -25.37 -7.71 14.71
N ARG A 12 -26.33 -6.80 14.96
CA ARG A 12 -26.64 -5.70 14.04
C ARG A 12 -25.45 -4.74 13.86
N ASN A 13 -24.73 -4.46 14.95
CA ASN A 13 -23.52 -3.63 14.93
C ASN A 13 -22.37 -4.29 14.18
N THR A 14 -22.23 -5.62 14.30
CA THR A 14 -21.20 -6.40 13.60
C THR A 14 -21.49 -6.47 12.08
N SER A 15 -22.76 -6.65 11.70
CA SER A 15 -23.18 -6.63 10.29
C SER A 15 -23.00 -5.27 9.63
N GLY A 16 -23.32 -4.18 10.34
CA GLY A 16 -23.12 -2.81 9.83
C GLY A 16 -21.65 -2.46 9.63
N ARG A 17 -20.76 -2.93 10.51
CA ARG A 17 -19.32 -2.71 10.39
C ARG A 17 -18.72 -3.36 9.14
N TYR A 18 -19.12 -4.59 8.81
CA TYR A 18 -18.64 -5.25 7.60
C TYR A 18 -19.20 -4.61 6.33
N ALA A 19 -20.47 -4.19 6.34
CA ALA A 19 -21.06 -3.47 5.22
C ALA A 19 -20.29 -2.17 4.89
N LEU A 20 -19.96 -1.35 5.91
CA LEU A 20 -19.17 -0.14 5.69
C LEU A 20 -17.78 -0.42 5.13
N LEU A 21 -17.12 -1.48 5.58
CA LEU A 21 -15.80 -1.87 5.07
C LEU A 21 -15.87 -2.34 3.61
N ASP A 22 -16.91 -3.12 3.28
CA ASP A 22 -17.14 -3.58 1.91
C ASP A 22 -17.50 -2.41 0.97
N GLU A 23 -18.29 -1.45 1.44
CA GLU A 23 -18.62 -0.20 0.71
C GLU A 23 -17.37 0.65 0.48
N LEU A 24 -16.56 0.90 1.53
CA LEU A 24 -15.32 1.66 1.42
C LEU A 24 -14.33 1.01 0.46
N ARG A 25 -14.19 -0.32 0.52
CA ARG A 25 -13.36 -1.07 -0.44
C ARG A 25 -13.89 -0.94 -1.86
N GLY A 26 -15.20 -1.04 -2.05
CA GLY A 26 -15.83 -0.87 -3.36
C GLY A 26 -15.57 0.52 -3.93
N LEU A 27 -15.74 1.56 -3.12
CA LEU A 27 -15.49 2.94 -3.50
C LEU A 27 -14.02 3.18 -3.87
N ASP A 28 -13.10 2.64 -3.07
CA ASP A 28 -11.67 2.77 -3.29
C ASP A 28 -11.23 2.08 -4.60
N LEU A 29 -11.75 0.89 -4.89
CA LEU A 29 -11.52 0.21 -6.17
C LEU A 29 -12.07 0.99 -7.36
N VAL A 30 -13.26 1.57 -7.25
CA VAL A 30 -13.82 2.42 -8.31
C VAL A 30 -12.94 3.65 -8.53
N SER A 31 -12.48 4.29 -7.45
CA SER A 31 -11.56 5.43 -7.51
C SER A 31 -10.23 5.06 -8.20
N MET A 32 -9.67 3.89 -7.89
CA MET A 32 -8.47 3.35 -8.55
C MET A 32 -8.69 3.11 -10.05
N MET A 33 -9.81 2.51 -10.44
CA MET A 33 -10.15 2.29 -11.86
C MET A 33 -10.30 3.62 -12.61
N LEU A 34 -10.94 4.62 -12.00
CA LEU A 34 -11.07 5.96 -12.59
C LEU A 34 -9.71 6.66 -12.72
N TYR A 35 -8.84 6.54 -11.72
CA TYR A 35 -7.50 7.11 -11.77
C TYR A 35 -6.66 6.51 -12.91
N HIS A 36 -6.70 5.17 -13.08
CA HIS A 36 -6.04 4.50 -14.20
C HIS A 36 -6.69 4.84 -15.55
N GLY A 37 -8.01 4.96 -15.62
CA GLY A 37 -8.69 5.43 -16.83
C GLY A 37 -8.24 6.84 -17.23
N CYS A 38 -8.05 7.74 -16.25
CA CYS A 38 -7.45 9.04 -16.51
C CYS A 38 -5.99 8.93 -16.95
N TRP A 39 -5.20 8.02 -16.35
CA TRP A 39 -3.83 7.76 -16.78
C TRP A 39 -3.77 7.36 -18.25
N ASP A 40 -4.64 6.44 -18.71
CA ASP A 40 -4.73 6.00 -20.10
C ASP A 40 -5.09 7.16 -21.02
N LEU A 41 -6.08 7.98 -20.66
CA LEU A 41 -6.50 9.14 -21.45
C LEU A 41 -5.34 10.13 -21.65
N VAL A 42 -4.52 10.35 -20.63
CA VAL A 42 -3.42 11.31 -20.69
C VAL A 42 -2.19 10.73 -21.38
N ASN A 43 -1.80 9.49 -21.05
CA ASN A 43 -0.54 8.89 -21.51
C ASN A 43 -0.68 8.11 -22.82
N LEU A 44 -1.77 7.35 -22.99
CA LEU A 44 -2.00 6.55 -24.21
C LEU A 44 -2.73 7.36 -25.28
N PHE A 45 -3.73 8.17 -24.90
CA PHE A 45 -4.53 8.95 -25.84
C PHE A 45 -4.08 10.41 -25.99
N GLY A 46 -3.11 10.88 -25.19
CA GLY A 46 -2.50 12.20 -25.34
C GLY A 46 -3.39 13.38 -24.94
N ILE A 47 -4.44 13.17 -24.14
CA ILE A 47 -5.29 14.25 -23.63
C ILE A 47 -4.50 15.10 -22.64
N GLN A 48 -4.41 16.42 -22.89
CA GLN A 48 -3.73 17.34 -21.99
C GLN A 48 -4.58 17.62 -20.74
N ALA A 49 -4.06 17.22 -19.59
CA ALA A 49 -4.68 17.43 -18.28
C ALA A 49 -3.62 17.82 -17.25
N ASP A 50 -3.14 19.07 -17.28
CA ASP A 50 -2.04 19.52 -16.42
C ASP A 50 -2.32 19.35 -14.91
N TRP A 51 -3.60 19.42 -14.51
CA TRP A 51 -4.03 19.18 -13.14
C TRP A 51 -3.77 17.74 -12.65
N TYR A 52 -3.72 16.76 -13.57
CA TYR A 52 -3.51 15.35 -13.27
C TYR A 52 -2.08 15.08 -12.78
N TYR A 53 -1.09 15.74 -13.36
CA TYR A 53 0.30 15.69 -12.89
C TYR A 53 0.60 16.66 -11.74
N GLY A 54 -0.32 17.59 -11.48
CA GLY A 54 -0.22 18.53 -10.38
C GLY A 54 -0.59 17.94 -9.02
N LEU A 55 -0.68 18.81 -8.03
CA LEU A 55 -1.09 18.47 -6.66
C LEU A 55 -2.43 17.70 -6.60
N PRO A 56 -3.48 18.04 -7.37
CA PRO A 56 -4.76 17.34 -7.28
C PRO A 56 -4.67 15.87 -7.66
N GLY A 57 -4.03 15.55 -8.79
CA GLY A 57 -3.89 14.16 -9.21
C GLY A 57 -2.95 13.36 -8.30
N HIS A 58 -1.88 13.98 -7.78
CA HIS A 58 -1.05 13.35 -6.76
C HIS A 58 -1.82 13.06 -5.47
N LEU A 59 -2.63 14.00 -4.97
CA LEU A 59 -3.46 13.76 -3.78
C LEU A 59 -4.53 12.69 -4.01
N TRP A 60 -5.12 12.63 -5.21
CA TRP A 60 -6.07 11.60 -5.58
C TRP A 60 -5.42 10.22 -5.60
N GLN A 61 -4.25 10.09 -6.23
CA GLN A 61 -3.47 8.86 -6.19
C GLN A 61 -3.18 8.44 -4.75
N GLN A 62 -2.60 9.35 -3.96
CA GLN A 62 -2.19 9.06 -2.58
C GLN A 62 -3.36 8.65 -1.69
N SER A 63 -4.54 9.26 -1.85
CA SER A 63 -5.72 8.91 -1.06
C SER A 63 -6.19 7.49 -1.35
N ILE A 64 -6.20 7.07 -2.63
CA ILE A 64 -6.46 5.69 -3.04
C ILE A 64 -5.44 4.77 -2.37
N CYS A 65 -4.14 5.08 -2.49
CA CYS A 65 -3.09 4.23 -1.94
C CYS A 65 -3.23 4.04 -0.42
N TRP A 66 -3.46 5.14 0.32
CA TRP A 66 -3.60 5.08 1.78
C TRP A 66 -4.79 4.24 2.20
N VAL A 67 -5.96 4.46 1.57
CA VAL A 67 -7.18 3.72 1.89
C VAL A 67 -7.02 2.25 1.52
N PHE A 68 -6.50 1.95 0.33
CA PHE A 68 -6.32 0.59 -0.16
C PHE A 68 -5.41 -0.25 0.75
N ILE A 69 -4.26 0.30 1.16
CA ILE A 69 -3.29 -0.39 2.01
C ILE A 69 -3.86 -0.61 3.42
N LEU A 70 -4.45 0.43 4.03
CA LEU A 70 -5.07 0.34 5.36
C LEU A 70 -6.22 -0.68 5.40
N LEU A 71 -7.09 -0.66 4.39
CA LEU A 71 -8.19 -1.62 4.28
C LEU A 71 -7.66 -3.04 4.10
N SER A 72 -6.61 -3.23 3.28
CA SER A 72 -5.99 -4.54 3.07
C SER A 72 -5.41 -5.12 4.37
N GLY A 73 -4.67 -4.30 5.13
CA GLY A 73 -4.12 -4.65 6.43
C GLY A 73 -5.19 -5.01 7.46
N PHE A 74 -6.22 -4.16 7.58
CA PHE A 74 -7.37 -4.40 8.45
C PHE A 74 -8.09 -5.71 8.09
N CYS A 75 -8.33 -5.95 6.80
CA CYS A 75 -9.00 -7.15 6.30
C CYS A 75 -8.16 -8.42 6.45
N VAL A 76 -6.83 -8.31 6.58
CA VAL A 76 -5.97 -9.49 6.72
C VAL A 76 -6.27 -10.26 8.00
N GLN A 77 -6.56 -9.54 9.09
CA GLN A 77 -6.88 -10.13 10.40
C GLN A 77 -8.25 -10.83 10.43
N LEU A 78 -9.12 -10.54 9.45
CA LEU A 78 -10.44 -11.15 9.34
C LEU A 78 -10.40 -12.51 8.59
N GLY A 79 -9.31 -12.81 7.90
CA GLY A 79 -9.18 -14.02 7.07
C GLY A 79 -8.35 -15.13 7.73
N HIS A 80 -8.40 -16.32 7.13
CA HIS A 80 -7.52 -17.43 7.45
C HIS A 80 -6.41 -17.58 6.39
N HIS A 81 -5.31 -18.25 6.74
CA HIS A 81 -4.17 -18.54 5.84
C HIS A 81 -3.46 -17.32 5.23
N THR A 82 -3.12 -16.34 6.07
CA THR A 82 -2.43 -15.09 5.67
C THR A 82 -1.20 -15.32 4.78
N LEU A 83 -0.33 -16.28 5.12
CA LEU A 83 0.87 -16.57 4.33
C LEU A 83 0.56 -17.05 2.91
N ARG A 84 -0.45 -17.92 2.75
CA ARG A 84 -0.84 -18.44 1.43
C ARG A 84 -1.41 -17.32 0.56
N ARG A 85 -2.27 -16.47 1.13
CA ARG A 85 -2.82 -15.31 0.45
C ARG A 85 -1.72 -14.31 0.09
N GLY A 86 -0.79 -14.04 1.00
CA GLY A 86 0.36 -13.18 0.74
C GLY A 86 1.22 -13.68 -0.40
N ALA A 87 1.53 -14.98 -0.46
CA ALA A 87 2.27 -15.59 -1.56
C ALA A 87 1.52 -15.50 -2.90
N GLN A 88 0.20 -15.69 -2.91
CA GLN A 88 -0.63 -15.53 -4.11
C GLN A 88 -0.62 -14.08 -4.62
N VAL A 89 -0.80 -13.11 -3.72
CA VAL A 89 -0.82 -11.68 -4.08
C VAL A 89 0.56 -11.22 -4.54
N PHE A 90 1.63 -11.66 -3.88
CA PHE A 90 3.00 -11.41 -4.31
C PHE A 90 3.27 -12.01 -5.71
N GLY A 91 2.85 -13.27 -5.92
CA GLY A 91 2.96 -13.94 -7.22
C GLY A 91 2.19 -13.23 -8.32
N ALA A 92 1.00 -12.69 -8.02
CA ALA A 92 0.26 -11.85 -8.96
C ALA A 92 1.02 -10.55 -9.30
N GLY A 93 1.65 -9.91 -8.31
CA GLY A 93 2.53 -8.76 -8.55
C GLY A 93 3.71 -9.11 -9.46
N ALA A 94 4.38 -10.24 -9.21
CA ALA A 94 5.46 -10.73 -10.07
C ALA A 94 5.00 -11.04 -11.50
N LEU A 95 3.78 -11.57 -11.65
CA LEU A 95 3.18 -11.80 -12.98
C LEU A 95 2.93 -10.48 -13.71
N VAL A 96 2.40 -9.45 -13.04
CA VAL A 96 2.23 -8.11 -13.63
C VAL A 96 3.59 -7.54 -14.07
N THR A 97 4.62 -7.67 -13.25
CA THR A 97 5.99 -7.27 -13.64
C THR A 97 6.47 -8.03 -14.88
N ALA A 98 6.29 -9.35 -14.93
CA ALA A 98 6.71 -10.14 -16.09
C ALA A 98 5.95 -9.74 -17.37
N VAL A 99 4.63 -9.57 -17.29
CA VAL A 99 3.78 -9.17 -18.43
C VAL A 99 4.15 -7.78 -18.92
N THR A 100 4.30 -6.80 -18.03
CA THR A 100 4.66 -5.43 -18.43
C THR A 100 6.06 -5.37 -19.04
N LEU A 101 7.05 -6.11 -18.51
CA LEU A 101 8.38 -6.17 -19.12
C LEU A 101 8.38 -6.81 -20.52
N LEU A 102 7.47 -7.75 -20.80
CA LEU A 102 7.39 -8.44 -22.09
C LEU A 102 6.61 -7.65 -23.15
N PHE A 103 5.52 -6.98 -22.76
CA PHE A 103 4.58 -6.35 -23.69
C PHE A 103 4.60 -4.82 -23.67
N MET A 104 5.00 -4.20 -22.56
CA MET A 104 5.00 -2.74 -22.36
C MET A 104 6.26 -2.29 -21.59
N PRO A 105 7.47 -2.52 -22.14
CA PRO A 105 8.71 -2.29 -21.41
C PRO A 105 8.97 -0.81 -21.07
N GLU A 106 8.40 0.13 -21.81
CA GLU A 106 8.48 1.56 -21.49
C GLU A 106 7.60 1.89 -20.27
N ASP A 107 6.45 1.22 -20.11
CA ASP A 107 5.52 1.39 -19.00
C ASP A 107 5.63 0.26 -17.96
N ARG A 108 6.85 -0.21 -17.73
CA ARG A 108 7.12 -1.36 -16.85
C ARG A 108 6.64 -1.10 -15.42
N VAL A 109 6.07 -2.13 -14.79
CA VAL A 109 5.67 -2.09 -13.38
C VAL A 109 6.57 -3.01 -12.56
N ILE A 110 7.52 -2.42 -11.85
CA ILE A 110 8.45 -3.11 -10.95
C ILE A 110 8.15 -2.69 -9.50
N PHE A 111 7.87 -3.68 -8.64
CA PHE A 111 7.49 -3.47 -7.24
C PHE A 111 6.23 -2.60 -7.07
N GLY A 112 5.17 -2.89 -7.83
CA GLY A 112 3.87 -2.24 -7.67
C GLY A 112 3.11 -2.69 -6.42
N VAL A 113 1.88 -2.16 -6.25
CA VAL A 113 1.09 -2.31 -5.00
C VAL A 113 0.83 -3.77 -4.59
N LEU A 114 0.64 -4.68 -5.55
CA LEU A 114 0.42 -6.10 -5.25
C LEU A 114 1.67 -6.76 -4.63
N THR A 115 2.85 -6.37 -5.11
CA THR A 115 4.11 -6.88 -4.56
C THR A 115 4.26 -6.40 -3.11
N LEU A 116 3.98 -5.12 -2.84
CA LEU A 116 3.94 -4.57 -1.48
C LEU A 116 2.96 -5.34 -0.59
N LEU A 117 1.69 -5.47 -1.00
CA LEU A 117 0.65 -6.09 -0.18
C LEU A 117 0.96 -7.57 0.11
N GLY A 118 1.41 -8.32 -0.89
CA GLY A 118 1.83 -9.71 -0.72
C GLY A 118 2.96 -9.82 0.30
N SER A 119 3.94 -8.92 0.20
CA SER A 119 5.09 -8.87 1.13
C SER A 119 4.66 -8.49 2.55
N ALA A 120 3.77 -7.51 2.69
CA ALA A 120 3.23 -7.08 3.98
C ALA A 120 2.44 -8.21 4.64
N MET A 121 1.61 -8.95 3.88
CA MET A 121 0.92 -10.15 4.36
C MET A 121 1.90 -11.25 4.82
N LEU A 122 2.97 -11.49 4.05
CA LEU A 122 3.98 -12.49 4.41
C LEU A 122 4.72 -12.08 5.69
N LEU A 123 5.17 -10.82 5.78
CA LEU A 123 5.87 -10.30 6.96
C LEU A 123 4.97 -10.33 8.20
N THR A 124 3.73 -9.87 8.09
CA THR A 124 2.77 -9.90 9.22
C THR A 124 2.40 -11.32 9.63
N GLY A 125 2.26 -12.25 8.69
CA GLY A 125 2.02 -13.66 9.00
C GLY A 125 3.22 -14.33 9.69
N LEU A 126 4.45 -14.02 9.27
CA LEU A 126 5.67 -14.54 9.91
C LEU A 126 5.89 -13.94 11.30
N LEU A 127 5.61 -12.65 11.46
CA LEU A 127 5.78 -11.89 12.71
C LEU A 127 4.50 -11.85 13.57
N GLU A 128 3.52 -12.70 13.29
CA GLU A 128 2.21 -12.66 13.96
C GLU A 128 2.34 -12.80 15.48
N LYS A 129 3.14 -13.77 15.95
CA LYS A 129 3.34 -14.05 17.38
C LYS A 129 3.88 -12.83 18.16
N PRO A 130 4.99 -12.19 17.75
CA PRO A 130 5.46 -10.99 18.43
C PRO A 130 4.52 -9.79 18.25
N LEU A 131 3.93 -9.58 17.07
CA LEU A 131 3.01 -8.46 16.82
C LEU A 131 1.79 -8.50 17.74
N ARG A 132 1.23 -9.69 18.01
CA ARG A 132 0.09 -9.87 18.93
C ARG A 132 0.39 -9.49 20.39
N ARG A 133 1.66 -9.34 20.78
CA ARG A 133 2.04 -8.88 22.13
C ARG A 133 1.99 -7.36 22.28
N ILE A 134 1.92 -6.62 21.17
CA ILE A 134 1.91 -5.17 21.18
C ILE A 134 0.46 -4.69 21.34
N PRO A 135 0.16 -3.81 22.31
CA PRO A 135 -1.16 -3.20 22.43
C PRO A 135 -1.55 -2.46 21.15
N PRO A 136 -2.81 -2.54 20.66
CA PRO A 136 -3.21 -1.94 19.39
C PRO A 136 -2.88 -0.44 19.26
N ALA A 137 -3.09 0.34 20.33
CA ALA A 137 -2.78 1.77 20.34
C ALA A 137 -1.27 2.06 20.21
N ALA A 138 -0.44 1.23 20.86
CA ALA A 138 1.02 1.34 20.76
C ALA A 138 1.49 0.94 19.34
N GLY A 139 0.94 -0.14 18.78
CA GLY A 139 1.22 -0.56 17.41
C GLY A 139 0.89 0.55 16.41
N PHE A 140 -0.30 1.14 16.52
CA PHE A 140 -0.70 2.28 15.68
C PHE A 140 0.25 3.47 15.81
N ALA A 141 0.60 3.87 17.03
CA ALA A 141 1.51 4.99 17.27
C ALA A 141 2.92 4.72 16.70
N ILE A 142 3.45 3.52 16.92
CA ILE A 142 4.76 3.10 16.41
C ILE A 142 4.74 3.12 14.87
N SER A 143 3.73 2.52 14.24
CA SER A 143 3.59 2.52 12.78
C SER A 143 3.46 3.93 12.21
N ALA A 144 2.67 4.81 12.83
CA ALA A 144 2.54 6.20 12.39
C ALA A 144 3.87 6.97 12.46
N VAL A 145 4.64 6.78 13.55
CA VAL A 145 5.98 7.38 13.69
C VAL A 145 6.94 6.82 12.64
N LEU A 146 6.99 5.50 12.47
CA LEU A 146 7.85 4.86 11.48
C LEU A 146 7.50 5.28 10.05
N PHE A 147 6.21 5.38 9.72
CA PHE A 147 5.74 5.92 8.44
C PHE A 147 6.23 7.35 8.24
N ALA A 148 6.02 8.23 9.22
CA ALA A 148 6.44 9.63 9.14
C ALA A 148 7.96 9.80 8.96
N LEU A 149 8.76 9.00 9.68
CA LEU A 149 10.22 9.02 9.58
C LEU A 149 10.74 8.43 8.27
N THR A 150 10.08 7.40 7.74
CA THR A 150 10.55 6.70 6.53
C THR A 150 9.91 7.19 5.25
N ARG A 151 8.95 8.11 5.30
CA ARG A 151 8.24 8.63 4.12
C ARG A 151 9.17 9.14 3.02
N ASN A 152 10.30 9.71 3.41
CA ASN A 152 11.25 10.36 2.51
C ASN A 152 12.48 9.51 2.17
N VAL A 153 12.49 8.21 2.52
CA VAL A 153 13.62 7.32 2.24
C VAL A 153 13.96 7.28 0.75
N SER A 154 12.94 7.26 -0.12
CA SER A 154 13.11 7.32 -1.57
C SER A 154 13.78 8.62 -2.04
N ALA A 155 13.67 9.70 -1.27
CA ALA A 155 14.27 11.00 -1.55
C ALA A 155 15.67 11.17 -0.94
N GLY A 156 16.24 10.14 -0.30
CA GLY A 156 17.61 10.18 0.21
C GLY A 156 17.74 10.45 1.71
N TYR A 157 16.64 10.57 2.48
CA TYR A 157 16.73 10.94 3.89
C TYR A 157 15.62 10.36 4.78
N LEU A 158 15.92 10.22 6.07
CA LEU A 158 14.94 9.95 7.12
C LEU A 158 14.49 11.23 7.80
N GLY A 159 13.23 11.29 8.19
CA GLY A 159 12.66 12.36 9.01
C GLY A 159 11.50 13.11 8.35
N PHE A 160 10.97 14.07 9.09
CA PHE A 160 9.79 14.86 8.75
C PHE A 160 10.02 16.33 9.09
N GLY A 161 9.53 17.24 8.24
CA GLY A 161 9.69 18.68 8.42
C GLY A 161 11.16 19.13 8.33
N SER A 162 11.64 19.76 9.40
CA SER A 162 13.02 20.27 9.51
C SER A 162 14.03 19.21 9.93
N LEU A 163 13.59 18.09 10.53
CA LEU A 163 14.48 16.99 10.91
C LEU A 163 14.78 16.14 9.67
N ARG A 164 16.02 16.20 9.18
CA ARG A 164 16.47 15.42 8.01
C ARG A 164 17.81 14.77 8.31
N LEU A 165 17.81 13.44 8.28
CA LEU A 165 19.02 12.62 8.35
C LEU A 165 19.28 12.02 6.97
N TRP A 166 20.32 12.51 6.30
CA TRP A 166 20.70 12.02 4.98
C TRP A 166 21.24 10.59 5.06
N LEU A 167 20.81 9.77 4.11
CA LEU A 167 21.18 8.38 4.01
C LEU A 167 22.37 8.19 3.06
N PRO A 168 23.25 7.21 3.33
CA PRO A 168 24.39 6.94 2.48
C PRO A 168 23.94 6.40 1.11
N GLN A 169 24.61 6.86 0.05
CA GLN A 169 24.31 6.48 -1.34
C GLN A 169 24.48 4.98 -1.61
N THR A 170 25.26 4.27 -0.79
CA THR A 170 25.43 2.82 -0.88
C THR A 170 24.11 2.05 -0.66
N LEU A 171 23.10 2.68 -0.05
CA LEU A 171 21.77 2.10 0.08
C LEU A 171 20.98 2.16 -1.23
N TYR A 172 21.36 2.96 -2.23
CA TYR A 172 20.62 3.18 -3.48
C TYR A 172 21.33 2.51 -4.65
N ALA A 173 21.50 1.19 -4.56
CA ALA A 173 22.43 0.47 -5.44
C ALA A 173 21.75 -0.38 -6.52
N ASN A 174 20.63 -1.05 -6.21
CA ASN A 174 20.09 -2.09 -7.07
C ASN A 174 18.60 -2.38 -6.81
N TYR A 175 18.04 -3.37 -7.52
CA TYR A 175 16.65 -3.77 -7.37
C TYR A 175 16.28 -4.27 -5.97
N VAL A 176 17.21 -4.88 -5.23
CA VAL A 176 16.95 -5.34 -3.86
C VAL A 176 16.78 -4.13 -2.94
N THR A 177 17.62 -3.12 -3.09
CA THR A 177 17.48 -1.89 -2.30
C THR A 177 16.25 -1.09 -2.71
N ALA A 178 15.92 -1.07 -4.01
CA ALA A 178 14.68 -0.48 -4.52
C ALA A 178 13.45 -1.17 -3.92
N TYR A 179 13.40 -2.50 -3.87
CA TYR A 179 12.31 -3.24 -3.22
C TYR A 179 12.06 -2.80 -1.77
N VAL A 180 13.12 -2.49 -1.03
CA VAL A 180 13.01 -1.98 0.35
C VAL A 180 12.54 -0.51 0.39
N GLY A 181 12.93 0.32 -0.57
CA GLY A 181 12.58 1.75 -0.63
C GLY A 181 13.69 2.66 -1.14
N PHE A 182 14.89 2.13 -1.36
CA PHE A 182 16.09 2.87 -1.74
C PHE A 182 16.44 2.60 -3.20
N TYR A 183 15.70 3.20 -4.13
CA TYR A 183 15.90 2.97 -5.56
C TYR A 183 17.05 3.81 -6.14
N PRO A 184 17.92 3.23 -7.00
CA PRO A 184 18.98 3.98 -7.67
C PRO A 184 18.44 4.94 -8.73
N LEU A 185 19.22 5.95 -9.12
CA LEU A 185 18.80 6.98 -10.10
C LEU A 185 18.35 6.43 -11.47
N TRP A 186 18.84 5.25 -11.87
CA TRP A 186 18.47 4.61 -13.13
C TRP A 186 17.19 3.77 -13.03
N PHE A 187 16.65 3.56 -11.82
CA PHE A 187 15.44 2.77 -11.63
C PHE A 187 14.21 3.55 -12.07
N TYR A 188 13.33 2.87 -12.80
CA TYR A 188 12.06 3.41 -13.24
C TYR A 188 10.98 2.33 -13.14
N SER A 189 9.80 2.76 -12.70
CA SER A 189 8.58 1.97 -12.71
C SER A 189 7.39 2.92 -12.79
N THR A 190 6.42 2.61 -13.66
CA THR A 190 5.17 3.39 -13.80
C THR A 190 4.35 3.35 -12.52
N ASP A 191 4.37 2.21 -11.83
CA ASP A 191 3.77 2.05 -10.51
C ASP A 191 4.79 1.49 -9.51
N TYR A 192 5.09 2.24 -8.46
CA TYR A 192 6.15 1.92 -7.51
C TYR A 192 5.71 2.07 -6.06
N PHE A 193 5.63 0.92 -5.38
CA PHE A 193 5.29 0.77 -3.97
C PHE A 193 6.33 -0.12 -3.28
N ALA A 194 7.38 0.51 -2.77
CA ALA A 194 8.38 -0.18 -1.96
C ALA A 194 7.85 -0.60 -0.59
N LEU A 195 8.60 -1.44 0.13
CA LEU A 195 8.27 -1.77 1.52
C LEU A 195 8.24 -0.53 2.44
N LEU A 196 9.23 0.33 2.37
CA LEU A 196 9.27 1.59 3.12
C LEU A 196 8.73 2.74 2.25
N PRO A 197 7.86 3.61 2.80
CA PRO A 197 7.27 3.58 4.15
C PRO A 197 6.02 2.71 4.26
N TRP A 198 5.51 2.20 3.13
CA TRP A 198 4.13 1.75 2.96
C TRP A 198 3.73 0.56 3.83
N LEU A 199 4.68 -0.29 4.20
CA LEU A 199 4.49 -1.38 5.15
C LEU A 199 3.88 -0.92 6.47
N PHE A 200 4.17 0.31 6.92
CA PHE A 200 3.63 0.85 8.18
C PHE A 200 2.19 1.37 8.06
N LEU A 201 1.62 1.42 6.86
CA LEU A 201 0.19 1.64 6.67
C LEU A 201 -0.62 0.33 6.62
N PHE A 202 0.04 -0.82 6.47
CA PHE A 202 -0.59 -2.14 6.44
C PHE A 202 -0.72 -2.70 7.86
#